data_AF-A0A7C7CZE4-F1
#
_entry.id   AF-A0A7C7CZE4-F1
#
_cell.length_a   1.000
_cell.length_b   1.000
_cell.length_c   1.000
_cell.angle_alpha   90.00
_cell.angle_beta   90.00
_cell.angle_gamma   90.00
#
_symmetry.space_group_name_H-M   'P 1'
#
loop_
_entity.id
_entity.type
_entity.pdbx_description
1 polymer ?
#
loop_
_entity_poly.entity_id
_entity_poly.type
_entity_poly.pdbx_seq_one_letter_code
_entity_poly.pdbx_strand_id
1 'polypeptide(L)'
;MELIQNPVYIITRKIVSPNMEMSIDYPTVVGMQNQMVQRNINSRIFYLVNSLINEQIKKLINQGYEDISKISMQGWYEIKNNQRGILSLTIGNYTFPYPAAHGFTIIKSLTFNVQNSNIYQLRDLFKPNS
;
A
#
# COMPACT_ATOMS: atom_id res chain seq x y z
N MET A 1 -19.37 -26.81 3.19
CA MET A 1 -18.03 -26.52 2.60
C MET A 1 -17.90 -25.08 2.09
N GLU A 2 -18.96 -24.26 2.06
CA GLU A 2 -18.95 -22.86 1.58
C GLU A 2 -18.12 -21.83 2.41
N LEU A 3 -17.45 -22.27 3.48
CA LEU A 3 -16.76 -21.38 4.42
C LEU A 3 -15.23 -21.30 4.22
N ILE A 4 -14.68 -22.07 3.27
CA ILE A 4 -13.24 -22.06 2.99
C ILE A 4 -12.98 -21.30 1.69
N GLN A 5 -12.51 -20.06 1.84
CA GLN A 5 -11.97 -19.29 0.74
C GLN A 5 -10.46 -19.47 0.66
N ASN A 6 -10.00 -19.88 -0.52
CA ASN A 6 -8.58 -19.97 -0.83
C ASN A 6 -7.93 -18.58 -0.81
N PRO A 7 -6.63 -18.50 -0.45
CA PRO A 7 -5.83 -17.28 -0.61
C PRO A 7 -5.93 -16.73 -2.03
N VAL A 8 -5.91 -15.40 -2.16
CA VAL A 8 -5.77 -14.78 -3.49
C VAL A 8 -4.32 -14.82 -3.94
N TYR A 9 -4.08 -14.93 -5.25
CA TYR A 9 -2.73 -14.85 -5.79
C TYR A 9 -2.26 -13.40 -5.84
N ILE A 10 -1.01 -13.18 -5.44
CA ILE A 10 -0.40 -11.85 -5.36
C ILE A 10 0.89 -11.87 -6.17
N ILE A 11 1.05 -10.87 -7.02
CA ILE A 11 2.32 -10.59 -7.70
C ILE A 11 2.85 -9.23 -7.25
N THR A 12 4.17 -9.08 -7.25
CA THR A 12 4.82 -7.79 -7.02
C THR A 12 4.82 -6.99 -8.31
N ARG A 13 4.44 -5.73 -8.23
CA ARG A 13 4.69 -4.71 -9.25
C ARG A 13 5.65 -3.68 -8.70
N LYS A 14 6.36 -3.01 -9.61
CA LYS A 14 7.37 -2.01 -9.26
C LYS A 14 7.10 -0.68 -9.97
N ILE A 15 7.26 0.42 -9.24
CA ILE A 15 7.36 1.78 -9.78
C ILE A 15 8.84 2.19 -9.65
N VAL A 16 9.46 2.63 -10.74
CA VAL A 16 10.86 3.11 -10.73
C VAL A 16 10.94 4.45 -11.46
N SER A 17 11.64 5.43 -10.88
CA SER A 17 11.95 6.69 -11.58
C SER A 17 13.13 6.52 -12.56
N PRO A 18 13.24 7.34 -13.62
CA PRO A 18 14.35 7.25 -14.57
C PRO A 18 15.74 7.37 -13.95
N ASN A 19 15.89 8.16 -12.88
CA ASN A 19 17.14 8.34 -12.14
C ASN A 19 17.37 7.28 -11.05
N MET A 20 16.48 6.28 -10.92
CA MET A 20 16.53 5.20 -9.93
C MET A 20 16.46 5.64 -8.46
N GLU A 21 16.25 6.92 -8.18
CA GLU A 21 16.09 7.44 -6.82
C GLU A 21 14.77 7.02 -6.17
N MET A 22 13.74 6.72 -6.97
CA MET A 22 12.47 6.16 -6.50
C MET A 22 12.34 4.72 -6.96
N SER A 23 12.17 3.78 -6.02
CA SER A 23 11.86 2.38 -6.29
C SER A 23 10.83 1.88 -5.28
N ILE A 24 9.64 1.52 -5.76
CA ILE A 24 8.51 1.13 -4.91
C ILE A 24 7.97 -0.21 -5.36
N ASP A 25 8.11 -1.22 -4.51
CA ASP A 25 7.48 -2.52 -4.68
C ASP A 25 6.12 -2.54 -4.00
N TYR A 26 5.09 -2.96 -4.72
CA TYR A 26 3.72 -3.03 -4.21
C TYR A 26 2.96 -4.26 -4.71
N PRO A 27 1.98 -4.78 -3.96
CA PRO A 27 1.27 -5.99 -4.31
C PRO A 27 0.17 -5.72 -5.33
N THR A 28 -0.13 -6.71 -6.16
CA THR A 28 -1.31 -6.71 -7.03
C THR A 28 -1.95 -8.09 -6.98
N VAL A 29 -3.25 -8.13 -6.74
CA VAL A 29 -4.05 -9.37 -6.75
C VAL A 29 -4.36 -9.77 -8.20
N VAL A 30 -4.21 -11.06 -8.50
CA VAL A 30 -4.43 -11.63 -9.83
C VAL A 30 -5.24 -12.92 -9.78
N GLY A 31 -5.81 -13.31 -10.93
CA GLY A 31 -6.47 -14.61 -11.10
C GLY A 31 -7.79 -14.79 -10.33
N MET A 32 -8.42 -13.72 -9.85
CA MET A 32 -9.72 -13.82 -9.17
C MET A 32 -10.84 -14.10 -10.19
N GLN A 33 -11.82 -14.92 -9.82
CA GLN A 33 -13.01 -15.15 -10.65
C GLN A 33 -13.82 -13.85 -10.85
N ASN A 34 -14.03 -13.10 -9.77
CA ASN A 34 -14.73 -11.81 -9.85
C ASN A 34 -13.73 -10.68 -10.20
N GLN A 35 -13.65 -10.36 -11.48
CA GLN A 35 -12.76 -9.32 -12.02
C GLN A 35 -13.09 -7.91 -11.51
N MET A 36 -14.34 -7.62 -11.17
CA MET A 36 -14.70 -6.32 -10.61
C MET A 36 -14.12 -6.14 -9.21
N VAL A 37 -14.22 -7.17 -8.37
CA VAL A 37 -13.63 -7.17 -7.02
C VAL A 37 -12.10 -7.09 -7.08
N GLN A 38 -11.47 -7.82 -8.02
CA GLN A 38 -10.02 -7.73 -8.25
C GLN A 38 -9.58 -6.31 -8.62
N ARG A 39 -10.25 -5.70 -9.61
CA ARG A 39 -9.96 -4.32 -10.04
C ARG A 39 -10.11 -3.35 -8.87
N ASN A 40 -11.18 -3.49 -8.11
CA ASN A 40 -11.43 -2.69 -6.93
C ASN A 40 -10.28 -2.79 -5.92
N ILE A 41 -9.91 -4.00 -5.47
CA ILE A 41 -8.79 -4.20 -4.53
C ILE A 41 -7.50 -3.55 -5.06
N ASN A 42 -7.14 -3.85 -6.31
CA ASN A 42 -5.92 -3.33 -6.92
C ASN A 42 -5.92 -1.80 -7.05
N SER A 43 -7.05 -1.19 -7.38
CA SER A 43 -7.19 0.27 -7.43
C SER A 43 -6.99 0.91 -6.05
N ARG A 44 -7.48 0.29 -4.96
CA ARG A 44 -7.26 0.82 -3.60
C ARG A 44 -5.81 0.67 -3.16
N ILE A 45 -5.16 -0.44 -3.50
CA ILE A 45 -3.72 -0.63 -3.24
C ILE A 45 -2.91 0.44 -3.99
N PHE A 46 -3.14 0.59 -5.30
CA PHE A 46 -2.43 1.57 -6.13
C PHE A 46 -2.70 3.01 -5.69
N TYR A 47 -3.94 3.34 -5.30
CA TYR A 47 -4.27 4.63 -4.73
C TYR A 47 -3.48 4.91 -3.45
N LEU A 48 -3.38 3.94 -2.53
CA LEU A 48 -2.60 4.11 -1.31
C LEU A 48 -1.11 4.33 -1.61
N VAL A 49 -0.53 3.58 -2.54
CA VAL A 49 0.86 3.78 -2.99
C VAL A 49 1.07 5.23 -3.45
N ASN A 50 0.24 5.71 -4.38
CA ASN A 50 0.36 7.08 -4.88
C ASN A 50 0.10 8.12 -3.79
N SER A 51 -0.83 7.85 -2.88
CA SER A 51 -1.11 8.73 -1.75
C SER A 51 0.10 8.87 -0.83
N LEU A 52 0.84 7.78 -0.57
CA LEU A 52 2.05 7.81 0.25
C LEU A 52 3.17 8.60 -0.42
N ILE A 53 3.39 8.40 -1.72
CA ILE A 53 4.35 9.18 -2.51
C ILE A 53 4.03 10.67 -2.41
N ASN A 54 2.78 11.04 -2.70
CA ASN A 54 2.33 12.43 -2.67
C ASN A 54 2.38 13.04 -1.26
N GLU A 55 2.00 12.29 -0.23
CA GLU A 55 2.06 12.75 1.16
C GLU A 55 3.50 13.07 1.57
N GLN A 56 4.45 12.20 1.23
CA GLN A 56 5.86 12.42 1.58
C GLN A 56 6.48 13.57 0.82
N ILE A 57 6.22 13.70 -0.50
CA ILE A 57 6.68 14.84 -1.29
C ILE A 57 6.12 16.15 -0.73
N LYS A 58 4.81 16.21 -0.44
CA LYS A 58 4.19 17.40 0.17
C LYS A 58 4.80 17.75 1.53
N LYS A 59 5.06 16.75 2.38
CA LYS A 59 5.72 16.95 3.68
C LYS A 59 7.12 17.54 3.51
N LEU A 60 7.89 17.05 2.54
CA LEU A 60 9.23 17.54 2.24
C LEU A 60 9.23 18.98 1.71
N ILE A 61 8.33 19.30 0.78
CA ILE A 61 8.16 20.67 0.28
C ILE A 61 7.81 21.61 1.43
N ASN A 62 6.89 21.22 2.32
CA ASN A 62 6.52 22.03 3.49
C ASN A 62 7.66 22.21 4.50
N GLN A 63 8.69 21.34 4.45
CA GLN A 63 9.91 21.45 5.26
C GLN A 63 11.03 22.25 4.55
N GLY A 64 10.79 22.75 3.34
CA GLY A 64 11.75 23.55 2.57
C GLY A 64 12.60 22.75 1.57
N TYR A 65 12.32 21.46 1.35
CA TYR A 65 12.99 20.67 0.32
C TYR A 65 12.26 20.84 -1.02
N GLU A 66 12.73 21.79 -1.84
CA GLU A 66 12.10 22.11 -3.13
C GLU A 66 12.64 21.27 -4.29
N ASP A 67 13.88 20.80 -4.19
CA ASP A 67 14.54 20.00 -5.23
C ASP A 67 14.19 18.52 -5.10
N ILE A 68 13.09 18.11 -5.73
CA ILE A 68 12.58 16.73 -5.70
C ILE A 68 13.58 15.75 -6.34
N SER A 69 14.48 16.21 -7.22
CA SER A 69 15.47 15.34 -7.86
C SER A 69 16.51 14.78 -6.89
N LYS A 70 16.62 15.38 -5.70
CA LYS A 70 17.52 14.99 -4.60
C LYS A 70 16.82 14.19 -3.50
N ILE A 71 15.62 13.69 -3.77
CA ILE A 71 14.84 12.87 -2.85
C ILE A 71 14.95 11.42 -3.30
N SER A 72 15.50 10.58 -2.43
CA SER A 72 15.47 9.12 -2.59
C SER A 72 14.24 8.55 -1.90
N MET A 73 13.59 7.56 -2.51
CA MET A 73 12.36 6.95 -2.01
C MET A 73 12.34 5.44 -2.26
N GLN A 74 12.19 4.67 -1.18
CA GLN A 74 12.11 3.21 -1.22
C GLN A 74 10.79 2.75 -0.60
N GLY A 75 9.98 2.07 -1.41
CA GLY A 75 8.70 1.50 -0.99
C GLY A 75 8.72 -0.02 -0.97
N TRP A 76 7.94 -0.60 -0.05
CA TRP A 76 7.77 -2.04 0.11
C TRP A 76 6.37 -2.37 0.62
N TYR A 77 6.04 -3.65 0.62
CA TYR A 77 4.82 -4.16 1.25
C TYR A 77 5.06 -5.43 2.02
N GLU A 78 4.14 -5.72 2.94
CA GLU A 78 4.12 -6.98 3.67
C GLU A 78 2.69 -7.52 3.69
N ILE A 79 2.53 -8.81 3.43
CA ILE A 79 1.24 -9.50 3.57
C ILE A 79 1.14 -9.98 5.02
N LYS A 80 0.13 -9.49 5.73
CA LYS A 80 -0.13 -9.82 7.14
C LYS A 80 -1.13 -10.96 7.28
N ASN A 81 -2.07 -11.05 6.34
CA ASN A 81 -3.01 -12.16 6.23
C ASN A 81 -3.47 -12.33 4.77
N ASN A 82 -3.69 -13.56 4.34
CA ASN A 82 -4.28 -13.90 3.03
C ASN A 82 -5.01 -15.23 3.13
N GLN A 83 -5.93 -15.32 4.08
CA GLN A 83 -6.63 -16.56 4.41
C GLN A 83 -8.10 -16.25 4.71
N ARG A 84 -8.97 -17.24 4.50
CA ARG A 84 -10.39 -17.19 4.87
C ARG A 84 -11.14 -15.99 4.27
N GLY A 85 -10.75 -15.59 3.06
CA GLY A 85 -11.38 -14.48 2.35
C GLY A 85 -10.95 -13.10 2.84
N ILE A 86 -9.92 -13.02 3.69
CA ILE A 86 -9.38 -11.77 4.20
C ILE A 86 -7.96 -11.58 3.69
N LEU A 87 -7.74 -10.48 3.00
CA LEU A 87 -6.41 -10.01 2.59
C LEU A 87 -6.03 -8.80 3.44
N SER A 88 -5.03 -8.93 4.30
CA SER A 88 -4.46 -7.82 5.06
C SER A 88 -3.01 -7.59 4.65
N LEU A 89 -2.65 -6.34 4.41
CA LEU A 89 -1.32 -5.94 4.00
C LEU A 89 -0.94 -4.58 4.59
N THR A 90 0.36 -4.33 4.66
CA THR A 90 0.93 -3.01 4.92
C THR A 90 1.74 -2.54 3.72
N ILE A 91 1.72 -1.24 3.46
CA ILE A 91 2.59 -0.56 2.51
C ILE A 91 3.44 0.41 3.31
N GLY A 92 4.76 0.23 3.23
CA GLY A 92 5.75 1.12 3.81
C GLY A 92 6.44 1.93 2.73
N ASN A 93 6.72 3.19 3.02
CA ASN A 93 7.47 4.07 2.12
C ASN A 93 8.46 4.90 2.94
N TYR A 94 9.75 4.70 2.68
CA TYR A 94 10.85 5.47 3.25
C TYR A 94 11.25 6.55 2.24
N THR A 95 11.50 7.76 2.74
CA THR A 95 12.03 8.86 1.92
C THR A 95 13.23 9.49 2.61
N PHE A 96 14.24 9.88 1.84
CA PHE A 96 15.44 10.56 2.32
C PHE A 96 15.74 11.77 1.41
N PRO A 97 15.57 13.00 1.90
CA PRO A 97 15.97 14.20 1.17
C PRO A 97 17.44 14.56 1.45
N TYR A 98 18.23 14.90 0.45
CA TYR A 98 19.54 15.53 0.67
C TYR A 98 19.39 17.05 0.90
N PRO A 99 20.09 17.68 1.86
CA PRO A 99 21.16 17.15 2.72
C PRO A 99 20.70 16.78 4.14
N ALA A 100 19.50 16.23 4.33
CA ALA A 100 19.02 15.92 5.66
C ALA A 100 19.88 14.89 6.38
N ALA A 101 19.93 14.99 7.71
CA ALA A 101 20.63 14.00 8.53
C ALA A 101 19.92 12.63 8.55
N HIS A 102 18.62 12.60 8.29
CA HIS A 102 17.84 11.37 8.25
C HIS A 102 16.63 11.50 7.32
N GLY A 103 16.16 10.34 6.87
CA GLY A 103 14.87 10.20 6.19
C GLY A 103 13.72 9.99 7.17
N PHE A 104 12.56 9.63 6.64
CA PHE A 104 11.43 9.19 7.46
C PHE A 104 10.57 8.17 6.72
N THR A 105 9.87 7.34 7.50
CA THR A 105 8.99 6.28 6.99
C THR A 105 7.53 6.59 7.28
N ILE A 106 6.66 6.34 6.31
CA ILE A 106 5.21 6.22 6.53
C ILE A 106 4.79 4.78 6.23
N ILE A 107 4.03 4.18 7.14
CA ILE A 107 3.43 2.85 6.94
C ILE A 107 1.92 2.98 7.09
N LYS A 108 1.17 2.38 6.16
CA LYS A 108 -0.30 2.30 6.18
C LYS A 108 -0.75 0.88 5.89
N SER A 109 -1.91 0.50 6.42
CA SER A 109 -2.50 -0.82 6.24
C SER A 109 -3.76 -0.78 5.39
N LEU A 110 -4.04 -1.91 4.74
CA LEU A 110 -5.31 -2.19 4.08
C LEU A 110 -5.72 -3.61 4.46
N THR A 111 -6.97 -3.77 4.89
CA THR A 111 -7.56 -5.08 5.17
C THR A 111 -8.84 -5.21 4.38
N PHE A 112 -8.87 -6.15 3.44
CA PHE A 112 -9.96 -6.38 2.51
C PHE A 112 -10.73 -7.65 2.83
N ASN A 113 -12.05 -7.59 2.66
CA ASN A 113 -12.83 -8.76 2.30
C ASN A 113 -12.71 -9.01 0.79
N VAL A 114 -12.16 -10.16 0.39
CA VAL A 114 -11.88 -10.46 -1.02
C VAL A 114 -13.10 -10.94 -1.81
N GLN A 115 -14.27 -11.09 -1.18
CA GLN A 115 -15.53 -11.40 -1.87
C GLN A 115 -16.20 -10.16 -2.44
N ASN A 116 -16.13 -9.04 -1.71
CA ASN A 116 -16.89 -7.83 -2.03
C ASN A 116 -16.03 -6.55 -2.10
N SER A 117 -14.72 -6.65 -1.88
CA SER A 117 -13.75 -5.54 -1.85
C SER A 117 -13.94 -4.52 -0.71
N ASN A 118 -14.74 -4.83 0.31
CA ASN A 118 -14.90 -3.96 1.48
C ASN A 118 -13.60 -3.85 2.24
N ILE A 119 -13.28 -2.64 2.71
CA ILE A 119 -12.14 -2.38 3.58
C ILE A 119 -12.62 -2.38 5.03
N TYR A 120 -11.96 -3.17 5.87
CA TYR A 120 -12.14 -3.13 7.31
C TYR A 120 -11.20 -2.12 7.94
N GLN A 121 -11.76 -1.23 8.75
CA GLN A 121 -11.04 -0.37 9.67
C GLN A 121 -10.96 -1.03 11.05
N LEU A 122 -10.03 -0.55 11.88
CA LEU A 122 -9.87 -1.07 13.24
C LEU A 122 -11.20 -1.08 14.01
N ARG A 123 -11.97 0.01 13.93
CA ARG A 123 -13.28 0.13 14.58
C ARG A 123 -14.30 -0.91 14.14
N ASP A 124 -14.18 -1.45 12.93
CA ASP A 124 -15.13 -2.43 12.39
C ASP A 124 -14.91 -3.82 13.00
N LEU A 125 -13.79 -4.02 13.71
CA LEU A 125 -13.45 -5.24 14.43
C LEU A 125 -14.02 -5.27 15.86
N PHE A 126 -14.61 -4.17 16.30
CA PHE A 126 -15.17 -4.01 17.64
C PHE A 126 -16.68 -3.85 17.57
N LYS A 127 -17.36 -4.22 18.66
CA LYS A 127 -18.79 -3.98 18.77
C LYS A 127 -19.02 -2.48 19.00
N PRO A 128 -20.15 -1.91 18.54
CA PRO A 128 -20.48 -0.54 18.91
C PRO A 128 -20.47 -0.38 20.43
N ASN A 129 -19.77 0.66 20.92
CA ASN A 129 -19.61 0.99 22.34
C ASN A 129 -18.82 -0.05 23.20
N SER A 130 -17.96 -0.88 22.59
CA SER A 130 -16.96 -1.67 23.34
C SER A 130 -15.63 -0.95 23.50
#